data_AF-A0A959ZDX7-F1
#
_entry.id   AF-A0A959ZDX7-F1
#
_cell.length_a   1.000
_cell.length_b   1.000
_cell.length_c   1.000
_cell.angle_alpha   90.00
_cell.angle_beta   90.00
_cell.angle_gamma   90.00
#
_symmetry.space_group_name_H-M   'P 1'
#
loop_
_entity.id
_entity.type
_entity.pdbx_description
1 polymer ?
#
loop_
_entity_poly.entity_id
_entity_poly.type
_entity_poly.pdbx_seq_one_letter_code
_entity_poly.pdbx_strand_id
1 'polypeptide(L)' 'MGRRLADLFQGHPRLTVAALLAAPIGWLVIGYLGSLAVMLAASFWHLNELSGEVTQGFSLDNFDTIFSDEVYR' A
#
# COMPACT_ATOMS: atom_id res chain seq x y z
N MET A 1 3.59 36.59 3.55
CA MET A 1 4.42 35.39 3.83
C MET A 1 4.39 34.30 2.75
N GLY A 2 3.80 34.51 1.55
CA GLY A 2 3.77 33.48 0.48
C GLY A 2 4.80 33.64 -0.64
N ARG A 3 5.49 34.78 -0.73
CA ARG A 3 6.38 35.10 -1.87
C ARG A 3 7.77 34.47 -1.80
N ARG A 4 8.26 34.14 -0.60
CA ARG A 4 9.58 33.49 -0.41
C ARG A 4 9.63 32.02 -0.83
N LEU A 5 8.48 31.33 -0.87
CA LEU A 5 8.42 29.94 -1.32
C LEU A 5 8.56 29.82 -2.85
N ALA A 6 8.12 30.86 -3.58
CA ALA A 6 8.27 30.91 -5.03
C ALA A 6 9.73 31.16 -5.46
N ASP A 7 10.47 32.00 -4.72
CA ASP A 7 11.86 32.33 -5.05
C ASP A 7 12.81 31.12 -4.95
N LEU A 8 12.53 30.14 -4.08
CA LEU A 8 13.31 28.90 -4.00
C LEU A 8 13.08 27.97 -5.19
N PHE A 9 11.90 28.05 -5.82
CA PHE A 9 11.54 27.25 -6.99
C PHE A 9 12.07 27.85 -8.31
N GLN A 10 12.32 29.16 -8.34
CA GLN A 10 12.71 29.86 -9.58
C GLN A 10 14.18 29.64 -9.98
N GLY A 11 15.07 29.29 -9.03
CA GLY A 11 16.51 29.12 -9.28
C GLY A 11 16.98 27.70 -9.63
N HIS A 12 16.15 26.69 -9.39
CA HIS A 12 16.53 25.29 -9.57
C HIS A 12 15.51 24.58 -10.48
N PRO A 13 15.74 24.51 -11.81
CA PRO A 13 14.82 23.89 -12.76
C PRO A 13 14.42 22.45 -12.40
N ARG A 14 15.27 21.74 -11.64
CA ARG A 14 15.00 20.38 -11.15
C ARG A 14 13.88 20.32 -10.10
N LEU A 15 13.72 21.36 -9.27
CA LEU A 15 12.63 21.42 -8.27
C LEU A 15 11.29 21.68 -8.95
N THR A 16 11.25 22.55 -9.96
CA THR A 16 10.06 22.79 -10.77
C THR A 16 9.62 21.51 -11.49
N VAL A 17 10.57 20.77 -12.08
CA VAL A 17 10.30 19.47 -12.71
C VAL A 17 9.82 18.45 -11.66
N ALA A 18 10.44 18.41 -10.48
CA ALA A 18 10.00 17.51 -9.40
C ALA A 18 8.57 17.82 -8.93
N ALA A 19 8.19 19.10 -8.81
CA ALA A 19 6.81 19.47 -8.47
C ALA A 19 5.82 19.16 -9.60
N LEU A 20 6.22 19.32 -10.86
CA LEU A 20 5.41 18.93 -12.02
C LEU A 20 5.17 17.41 -12.05
N LEU A 21 6.20 16.63 -11.71
CA LEU A 21 6.15 15.18 -11.61
C LEU A 21 5.54 14.68 -10.30
N ALA A 22 5.48 15.50 -9.26
CA ALA A 22 4.87 15.14 -7.98
C ALA A 22 3.38 14.81 -8.14
N ALA A 23 2.68 15.45 -9.10
CA ALA A 23 1.30 15.12 -9.42
C ALA A 23 1.13 13.68 -9.94
N PRO A 24 1.79 13.26 -11.05
CA PRO A 24 1.68 11.87 -11.52
C PRO A 24 2.31 10.85 -10.56
N ILE A 25 3.45 11.16 -9.94
CA ILE A 25 4.09 10.26 -8.96
C ILE A 25 3.18 10.10 -7.73
N GLY A 26 2.56 11.18 -7.26
CA GLY A 26 1.64 11.14 -6.12
C GLY A 26 0.47 10.19 -6.38
N TRP A 27 -0.09 10.21 -7.59
CA TRP A 27 -1.15 9.26 -7.96
C TRP A 27 -0.67 7.81 -7.93
N LEU A 28 0.53 7.52 -8.45
CA LEU A 28 1.12 6.18 -8.39
C LEU A 28 1.32 5.72 -6.95
N VAL A 29 1.82 6.59 -6.08
CA VAL A 29 2.01 6.30 -4.66
C VAL A 29 0.68 6.00 -3.98
N ILE A 30 -0.37 6.79 -4.24
CA ILE A 30 -1.72 6.55 -3.71
C ILE A 30 -2.27 5.20 -4.17
N GLY A 31 -2.16 4.89 -5.47
CA GLY A 31 -2.61 3.60 -6.01
C GLY A 31 -1.85 2.42 -5.42
N TYR A 32 -0.53 2.54 -5.29
CA TYR A 32 0.33 1.52 -4.69
C TYR A 32 -0.01 1.29 -3.21
N LEU A 33 -0.14 2.35 -2.42
CA LEU A 33 -0.50 2.26 -1.00
C LEU A 33 -1.92 1.70 -0.81
N GLY A 34 -2.86 2.09 -1.67
CA GLY A 34 -4.21 1.52 -1.68
C GLY A 34 -4.20 0.02 -1.95
N SER A 35 -3.42 -0.44 -2.94
CA SER A 35 -3.25 -1.86 -3.22
C SER A 35 -2.63 -2.62 -2.06
N LEU A 36 -1.59 -2.06 -1.42
CA LEU A 36 -0.98 -2.65 -0.23
C LEU A 36 -1.97 -2.75 0.93
N ALA A 37 -2.77 -1.72 1.17
CA ALA A 37 -3.78 -1.71 2.22
C ALA A 37 -4.86 -2.79 1.98
N VAL A 38 -5.29 -2.97 0.73
CA VAL A 38 -6.22 -4.04 0.36
C VAL A 38 -5.60 -5.42 0.55
N MET A 39 -4.34 -5.62 0.14
CA MET A 39 -3.64 -6.90 0.39
C MET A 39 -3.50 -7.20 1.88
N LEU A 40 -3.17 -6.18 2.67
CA LEU A 40 -3.07 -6.32 4.12
C LEU A 40 -4.43 -6.67 4.72
N ALA A 41 -5.50 -5.97 4.33
CA ALA A 41 -6.86 -6.29 4.75
C ALA A 41 -7.24 -7.73 4.36
N ALA A 42 -6.89 -8.14 3.14
CA ALA A 42 -7.15 -9.49 2.65
C ALA A 42 -6.41 -10.58 3.43
N SER A 43 -5.23 -10.30 4.00
CA SER A 43 -4.52 -11.27 4.84
C SER A 43 -5.28 -11.65 6.12
N PHE A 44 -6.20 -10.81 6.56
CA PHE A 44 -7.08 -11.07 7.71
C PHE A 44 -8.39 -11.80 7.34
N TRP A 45 -8.67 -12.02 6.05
CA TRP A 45 -9.84 -12.77 5.61
C TRP A 45 -9.54 -14.28 5.62
N HIS A 46 -10.48 -15.06 6.14
CA HIS A 46 -10.37 -16.51 6.16
C HIS A 46 -10.93 -17.10 4.85
N LEU A 47 -10.16 -17.94 4.17
CA LEU A 47 -10.63 -18.72 3.02
C LEU A 47 -10.98 -20.13 3.50
N ASN A 48 -12.23 -20.54 3.36
CA ASN A 48 -12.61 -21.91 3.71
C ASN A 48 -12.16 -22.87 2.59
N GLU A 49 -11.21 -23.75 2.87
CA GLU A 49 -10.61 -24.68 1.89
C GLU A 49 -11.61 -25.71 1.34
N LEU A 50 -12.69 -26.00 2.07
CA LEU A 50 -13.70 -26.99 1.66
C LEU A 50 -14.79 -26.39 0.75
N SER A 51 -15.13 -25.11 0.90
CA SER A 51 -16.17 -24.45 0.11
C SER A 51 -15.64 -23.43 -0.90
N GLY A 52 -14.38 -23.00 -0.76
CA GLY A 52 -13.82 -21.87 -1.51
C GLY A 52 -14.46 -20.53 -1.17
N GLU A 53 -15.25 -20.45 -0.10
CA GLU A 53 -15.97 -19.24 0.27
C GLU A 53 -15.05 -18.30 1.07
N VAL A 54 -14.89 -17.08 0.56
CA VAL A 54 -14.17 -16.00 1.27
C VAL A 54 -15.08 -15.46 2.34
N THR A 55 -14.91 -15.91 3.58
CA THR A 55 -15.64 -15.35 4.71
C THR A 55 -14.90 -14.11 5.18
N GLN A 56 -15.47 -12.91 4.94
CA GLN A 56 -14.91 -11.62 5.40
C GLN A 56 -15.03 -11.42 6.92
N GLY A 57 -14.78 -12.47 7.71
CA GLY A 57 -14.60 -12.40 9.15
C GLY A 57 -13.14 -12.07 9.48
N PHE A 58 -12.91 -11.15 10.42
CA PHE A 58 -11.57 -10.86 10.92
C PHE A 58 -11.04 -12.12 11.63
N SER A 59 -10.10 -12.84 11.02
CA SER A 59 -9.50 -14.05 11.58
C SER A 59 -7.96 -13.99 11.51
N LEU A 60 -7.32 -14.58 12.52
CA LEU A 60 -5.87 -14.75 12.59
C LEU A 60 -5.44 -16.18 12.25
N ASP A 61 -6.38 -17.05 11.86
CA ASP A 61 -6.11 -18.48 11.63
C ASP A 61 -5.08 -18.69 10.49
N ASN A 62 -5.06 -17.82 9.48
CA ASN A 62 -4.04 -17.84 8.42
C ASN A 62 -2.60 -17.75 8.99
N PHE A 63 -2.41 -16.96 10.05
CA PHE A 63 -1.11 -16.83 10.70
C PHE A 63 -0.80 -18.07 11.55
N ASP A 64 -1.80 -18.63 12.22
CA ASP A 64 -1.66 -19.84 13.03
C ASP A 64 -1.25 -21.05 12.17
N THR A 65 -1.81 -21.20 10.97
CA THR A 65 -1.38 -22.22 9.99
C THR A 65 0.10 -22.07 9.63
N ILE A 66 0.58 -20.85 9.32
CA ILE A 66 1.99 -20.63 8.95
C ILE A 66 2.95 -21.03 10.09
N PHE A 67 2.56 -20.81 11.35
CA PHE A 67 3.40 -21.13 12.50
C PHE A 67 3.28 -22.58 12.98
N SER A 68 2.12 -23.19 12.80
CA SER A 68 1.81 -24.54 13.31
C SER A 68 2.08 -25.64 12.29
N ASP A 69 2.09 -25.32 11.00
CA ASP A 69 2.26 -26.32 9.94
C ASP A 69 3.75 -26.50 9.63
N GLU A 70 4.34 -27.57 10.18
CA GLU A 70 5.70 -28.04 9.82
C GLU A 70 5.67 -28.63 8.41
N VAL A 71 5.75 -27.77 7.39
CA VAL A 71 5.80 -28.18 5.97
C VAL A 71 7.10 -28.94 5.63
N TYR A 72 8.11 -28.90 6.49
CA TYR A 72 9.34 -29.69 6.35
C TYR A 72 9.34 -30.90 7.29
N ARG A 73 8.91 -32.05 6.77
CA ARG A 73 9.20 -33.38 7.31
C ARG A 73 9.83 -34.28 6.25
#